data_AF-A0A8T3VGF4-F1
#
_entry.id   AF-A0A8T3VGF4-F1
#
_cell.length_a   1.000
_cell.length_b   1.000
_cell.length_c   1.000
_cell.angle_alpha   90.00
_cell.angle_beta   90.00
_cell.angle_gamma   90.00
#
_symmetry.space_group_name_H-M   'P 1'
#
loop_
_entity.id
_entity.type
_entity.pdbx_description
1 polymer ?
#
loop_
_entity_poly.entity_id
_entity_poly.type
_entity_poly.pdbx_seq_one_letter_code
_entity_poly.pdbx_strand_id
1 'polypeptide(L)'
;MSLNVADEIECEFFENHVKFSIDGVSTKWMGMDDRFIERIGRDSINREFPIMHLKKEIQIKNALDDGIALFKSQKYSKAIEKFDEVLFYDPKYGEALLYKSYCLRGQGHFVKALRHYLRAVDADGSLKDLEYHKSLLHEANDERSSFPKLKLNIYAGDEHFARGEYQSAIESYDKALMSPSKFKQKILSKLLNKKAMAYLKLKDFSEALKCFEKSLDVSENDYAVFGEGICRYELNLDIDPKFRGCLKISKADMLKQALVLEDMGYREDSMRILNFLRENHFRKDELYEKMADAIG
;
A
#
# COMPACT_ATOMS: atom_id res chain seq x y z
N MET A 1 -14.56 -49.99 13.28
CA MET A 1 -14.17 -50.29 11.90
C MET A 1 -13.31 -49.13 11.44
N SER A 2 -12.00 -49.34 11.40
CA SER A 2 -11.07 -48.42 10.73
C SER A 2 -11.45 -48.41 9.25
N LEU A 3 -12.14 -47.35 8.81
CA LEU A 3 -12.39 -47.11 7.39
C LEU A 3 -11.02 -47.05 6.72
N ASN A 4 -10.74 -48.02 5.84
CA ASN A 4 -9.48 -48.07 5.12
C ASN A 4 -9.51 -46.93 4.11
N VAL A 5 -8.86 -45.83 4.48
CA VAL A 5 -8.85 -44.54 3.80
C VAL A 5 -8.29 -44.64 2.36
N ALA A 6 -7.67 -45.76 1.98
CA ALA A 6 -7.15 -46.01 0.64
C ALA A 6 -8.22 -46.09 -0.46
N ASP A 7 -9.50 -46.34 -0.12
CA ASP A 7 -10.59 -46.52 -1.10
C ASP A 7 -11.18 -45.20 -1.63
N GLU A 8 -10.74 -44.03 -1.13
CA GLU A 8 -11.29 -42.71 -1.51
C GLU A 8 -10.41 -41.89 -2.48
N ILE A 9 -9.18 -42.34 -2.76
CA ILE A 9 -8.25 -41.68 -3.70
C ILE A 9 -8.24 -42.45 -5.03
N GLU A 10 -8.79 -41.86 -6.08
CA GLU A 10 -8.71 -42.40 -7.43
C GLU A 10 -7.40 -41.92 -8.09
N CYS A 11 -6.57 -42.86 -8.54
CA CYS A 11 -5.36 -42.58 -9.31
C CYS A 11 -5.53 -43.14 -10.73
N GLU A 12 -5.58 -42.26 -11.73
CA GLU A 12 -5.61 -42.62 -13.13
C GLU A 12 -4.20 -42.51 -13.73
N PHE A 13 -3.78 -43.54 -14.48
CA PHE A 13 -2.49 -43.58 -15.16
C PHE A 13 -2.71 -43.63 -16.68
N PHE A 14 -2.00 -42.79 -17.42
CA PHE A 14 -2.03 -42.80 -18.88
C PHE A 14 -0.63 -42.49 -19.40
N GLU A 15 -0.03 -43.45 -20.12
CA GLU A 15 1.37 -43.39 -20.56
C GLU A 15 2.32 -43.08 -19.38
N ASN A 16 3.09 -41.99 -19.48
CA ASN A 16 3.99 -41.51 -18.43
C ASN A 16 3.38 -40.37 -17.60
N HIS A 17 2.05 -40.32 -17.52
CA HIS A 17 1.30 -39.33 -16.76
C HIS A 17 0.39 -39.97 -15.71
N VAL A 18 0.11 -39.21 -14.65
CA VAL A 18 -0.79 -39.56 -13.57
C VAL A 18 -1.76 -38.43 -13.29
N LYS A 19 -2.97 -38.78 -12.84
CA LYS A 19 -3.98 -37.86 -12.37
C LYS A 19 -4.55 -38.39 -11.06
N PHE A 20 -4.66 -37.52 -10.06
CA PHE A 20 -5.24 -37.84 -8.76
C PHE A 20 -6.60 -37.18 -8.63
N SER A 21 -7.58 -37.92 -8.11
CA SER A 21 -8.94 -37.43 -7.83
C SER A 21 -9.36 -37.85 -6.42
N ILE A 22 -9.94 -36.91 -5.68
CA ILE A 22 -10.46 -37.13 -4.32
C ILE A 22 -11.67 -36.22 -4.07
N ASP A 23 -12.80 -36.77 -3.61
CA ASP A 23 -14.05 -36.01 -3.36
C ASP A 23 -14.47 -35.07 -4.52
N GLY A 24 -14.27 -35.49 -5.77
CA GLY A 24 -14.61 -34.67 -6.96
C GLY A 24 -13.62 -33.53 -7.27
N VAL A 25 -12.54 -33.38 -6.50
CA VAL A 25 -11.42 -32.48 -6.83
C VAL A 25 -10.32 -33.31 -7.48
N SER A 26 -9.88 -32.90 -8.67
CA SER A 26 -8.80 -33.59 -9.39
C SER A 26 -7.67 -32.66 -9.79
N THR A 27 -6.48 -33.25 -9.96
CA THR A 27 -5.36 -32.59 -10.65
C THR A 27 -5.59 -32.59 -12.16
N LYS A 28 -4.83 -31.77 -12.89
CA LYS A 28 -4.58 -32.03 -14.33
C LYS A 28 -3.70 -33.28 -14.47
N TRP A 29 -3.56 -33.80 -15.69
CA TRP A 29 -2.56 -34.82 -16.00
C TRP A 29 -1.16 -34.28 -15.73
N MET A 30 -0.36 -35.02 -14.96
CA MET A 30 0.99 -34.64 -14.55
C MET A 30 1.98 -35.69 -15.03
N GLY A 31 3.15 -35.27 -15.52
CA GLY A 31 4.24 -36.21 -15.81
C GLY A 31 4.77 -36.86 -14.53
N MET A 32 5.38 -38.04 -14.62
CA MET A 32 5.93 -38.77 -13.47
C MET A 32 7.05 -38.04 -12.71
N ASP A 33 7.62 -37.01 -13.31
CA ASP A 33 8.65 -36.12 -12.80
C ASP A 33 8.09 -34.82 -12.18
N ASP A 34 6.78 -34.65 -12.09
CA ASP A 34 6.16 -33.47 -11.49
C ASP A 34 6.52 -33.36 -9.99
N ARG A 35 6.92 -32.17 -9.54
CA ARG A 35 7.29 -31.88 -8.14
C ARG A 35 6.19 -32.21 -7.13
N PHE A 36 4.92 -32.21 -7.55
CA PHE A 36 3.81 -32.70 -6.72
C PHE A 36 4.02 -34.17 -6.32
N ILE A 37 4.46 -35.01 -7.26
CA ILE A 37 4.70 -36.45 -7.05
C ILE A 37 5.91 -36.66 -6.14
N GLU A 38 6.98 -35.87 -6.33
CA GLU A 38 8.14 -35.88 -5.44
C GLU A 38 7.76 -35.49 -4.00
N ARG A 39 6.91 -34.48 -3.84
CA ARG A 39 6.46 -33.97 -2.53
C ARG A 39 5.63 -34.97 -1.75
N ILE A 40 4.69 -35.66 -2.39
CA ILE A 40 3.84 -36.64 -1.70
C ILE A 40 4.60 -37.94 -1.38
N GLY A 41 5.72 -38.20 -2.07
CA GLY A 41 6.56 -39.39 -1.88
C GLY A 41 5.85 -40.68 -2.31
N ARG A 42 6.45 -41.45 -3.24
CA ARG A 42 5.82 -42.67 -3.80
C ARG A 42 5.33 -43.66 -2.72
N ASP A 43 6.00 -43.71 -1.57
CA ASP A 43 5.73 -44.68 -0.49
C ASP A 43 4.75 -44.17 0.60
N SER A 44 4.35 -42.89 0.57
CA SER A 44 3.62 -42.24 1.68
C SER A 44 2.08 -42.32 1.56
N ILE A 45 1.56 -42.87 0.46
CA ILE A 45 0.13 -42.87 0.13
C ILE A 45 -0.72 -43.73 1.12
N ASN A 46 -0.09 -44.56 1.95
CA ASN A 46 -0.75 -45.61 2.76
C ASN A 46 -0.89 -45.35 4.28
N ARG A 47 -0.90 -44.11 4.79
CA ARG A 47 -1.02 -43.89 6.27
C ARG A 47 -2.04 -42.83 6.67
N GLU A 48 -3.27 -43.24 7.00
CA GLU A 48 -4.45 -42.59 7.68
C GLU A 48 -4.56 -41.05 7.84
N PHE A 49 -3.47 -40.29 7.89
CA PHE A 49 -3.36 -38.84 7.79
C PHE A 49 -3.19 -38.21 6.36
N PRO A 50 -3.13 -38.90 5.18
CA PRO A 50 -2.69 -38.28 3.93
C PRO A 50 -3.85 -37.68 3.12
N ILE A 51 -5.12 -38.08 3.31
CA ILE A 51 -6.25 -37.58 2.49
C ILE A 51 -6.46 -36.08 2.65
N MET A 52 -6.49 -35.59 3.89
CA MET A 52 -6.68 -34.15 4.15
C MET A 52 -5.47 -33.34 3.69
N HIS A 53 -4.27 -33.95 3.66
CA HIS A 53 -3.05 -33.35 3.12
C HIS A 53 -3.06 -33.35 1.58
N LEU A 54 -3.46 -34.46 0.95
CA LEU A 54 -3.52 -34.65 -0.49
C LEU A 54 -4.56 -33.72 -1.12
N LYS A 55 -5.74 -33.58 -0.52
CA LYS A 55 -6.75 -32.63 -0.98
C LYS A 55 -6.23 -31.19 -0.97
N LYS A 56 -5.46 -30.80 0.04
CA LYS A 56 -4.81 -29.49 0.13
C LYS A 56 -3.69 -29.35 -0.89
N GLU A 57 -2.86 -30.36 -1.08
CA GLU A 57 -1.81 -30.36 -2.11
C GLU A 57 -2.42 -30.25 -3.53
N ILE A 58 -3.55 -30.91 -3.80
CA ILE A 58 -4.29 -30.78 -5.07
C ILE A 58 -4.81 -29.34 -5.24
N GLN A 59 -5.33 -28.72 -4.17
CA GLN A 59 -5.75 -27.31 -4.20
C GLN A 59 -4.59 -26.35 -4.46
N ILE A 60 -3.46 -26.55 -3.78
CA ILE A 60 -2.21 -25.80 -3.97
C ILE A 60 -1.75 -25.92 -5.42
N LYS A 61 -1.73 -27.14 -5.97
CA LYS A 61 -1.34 -27.41 -7.36
C LYS A 61 -2.28 -26.75 -8.36
N ASN A 62 -3.59 -26.87 -8.17
CA ASN A 62 -4.58 -26.22 -9.04
C ASN A 62 -4.46 -24.69 -9.01
N ALA A 63 -4.30 -24.10 -7.82
CA ALA A 63 -4.07 -22.66 -7.68
C ALA A 63 -2.76 -22.21 -8.35
N LEU A 64 -1.70 -23.00 -8.24
CA LEU A 64 -0.43 -22.75 -8.92
C LEU A 64 -0.59 -22.77 -10.44
N ASP A 65 -1.21 -23.80 -11.00
CA ASP A 65 -1.44 -23.96 -12.44
C ASP A 65 -2.31 -22.81 -13.00
N ASP A 66 -3.35 -22.42 -12.28
CA ASP A 66 -4.20 -21.27 -12.63
C ASP A 66 -3.41 -19.96 -12.59
N GLY A 67 -2.59 -19.76 -11.56
CA GLY A 67 -1.68 -18.61 -11.45
C GLY A 67 -0.72 -18.52 -12.65
N ILE A 68 -0.14 -19.65 -13.06
CA ILE A 68 0.76 -19.73 -14.22
C ILE A 68 0.01 -19.41 -15.52
N ALA A 69 -1.20 -19.93 -15.70
CA ALA A 69 -2.02 -19.63 -16.88
C ALA A 69 -2.39 -18.14 -16.97
N LEU A 70 -2.73 -17.52 -15.84
CA LEU A 70 -3.01 -16.09 -15.74
C LEU A 70 -1.76 -15.24 -16.02
N PHE A 71 -0.60 -15.67 -15.52
CA PHE A 71 0.69 -15.04 -15.81
C PHE A 71 1.03 -15.08 -17.31
N LYS A 72 0.90 -16.25 -17.96
CA LYS A 72 1.07 -16.39 -19.42
C LYS A 72 0.11 -15.50 -20.21
N SER A 73 -1.08 -15.25 -19.67
CA SER A 73 -2.08 -14.33 -20.23
C SER A 73 -1.84 -12.85 -19.87
N GLN A 74 -0.70 -12.52 -19.24
CA GLN A 74 -0.34 -11.18 -18.74
C GLN A 74 -1.33 -10.55 -17.74
N LYS A 75 -2.20 -11.36 -17.11
CA LYS A 75 -3.17 -10.91 -16.08
C LYS A 75 -2.49 -10.89 -14.71
N TYR A 76 -1.47 -10.06 -14.55
CA TYR A 76 -0.57 -10.11 -13.38
C TYR A 76 -1.27 -9.99 -12.03
N SER A 77 -2.27 -9.11 -11.87
CA SER A 77 -2.96 -8.95 -10.58
C SER A 77 -3.68 -10.24 -10.14
N LYS A 78 -4.43 -10.88 -11.05
CA LYS A 78 -5.15 -12.13 -10.75
C LYS A 78 -4.19 -13.30 -10.53
N ALA A 79 -3.07 -13.32 -11.26
CA ALA A 79 -2.03 -14.34 -11.07
C ALA A 79 -1.42 -14.23 -9.66
N ILE A 80 -1.16 -13.01 -9.19
CA ILE A 80 -0.64 -12.76 -7.83
C ILE A 80 -1.61 -13.27 -6.76
N GLU A 81 -2.92 -13.05 -6.92
CA GLU A 81 -3.94 -13.59 -5.99
C GLU A 81 -3.86 -15.12 -5.88
N LYS A 82 -3.67 -15.82 -7.00
CA LYS A 82 -3.51 -17.28 -7.02
C LYS A 82 -2.20 -17.74 -6.40
N PHE A 83 -1.10 -17.03 -6.61
CA PHE A 83 0.15 -17.33 -5.92
C PHE A 83 0.06 -17.01 -4.43
N ASP A 84 -0.69 -15.99 -4.01
CA ASP A 84 -0.94 -15.72 -2.59
C ASP A 84 -1.78 -16.80 -1.92
N GLU A 85 -2.72 -17.41 -2.64
CA GLU A 85 -3.43 -18.60 -2.18
C GLU A 85 -2.47 -19.77 -1.91
N VAL A 86 -1.54 -20.05 -2.85
CA VAL A 86 -0.50 -21.08 -2.66
C VAL A 86 0.41 -20.74 -1.45
N LEU A 87 0.87 -19.49 -1.37
CA LEU A 87 1.79 -19.04 -0.32
C LEU A 87 1.14 -18.90 1.05
N PHE A 88 -0.18 -18.85 1.13
CA PHE A 88 -0.92 -18.93 2.38
C PHE A 88 -0.75 -20.31 3.02
N TYR A 89 -0.79 -21.37 2.21
CA TYR A 89 -0.61 -22.74 2.70
C TYR A 89 0.87 -23.10 2.89
N ASP A 90 1.72 -22.71 1.95
CA ASP A 90 3.16 -22.91 2.04
C ASP A 90 3.92 -21.61 1.73
N PRO A 91 4.31 -20.85 2.77
CA PRO A 91 5.05 -19.59 2.61
C PRO A 91 6.43 -19.73 1.96
N LYS A 92 6.95 -20.95 1.83
CA LYS A 92 8.23 -21.29 1.20
C LYS A 92 8.03 -22.05 -0.12
N TYR A 93 6.83 -22.04 -0.71
CA TYR A 93 6.62 -22.65 -2.02
C TYR A 93 7.41 -21.88 -3.10
N GLY A 94 8.59 -22.39 -3.44
CA GLY A 94 9.59 -21.67 -4.25
C GLY A 94 9.09 -21.23 -5.61
N GLU A 95 8.36 -22.10 -6.31
CA GLU A 95 7.84 -21.80 -7.65
C GLU A 95 6.75 -20.71 -7.63
N ALA A 96 5.87 -20.71 -6.62
CA ALA A 96 4.87 -19.66 -6.44
C ALA A 96 5.51 -18.32 -6.09
N LEU A 97 6.55 -18.32 -5.25
CA LEU A 97 7.36 -17.11 -4.98
C LEU A 97 8.02 -16.58 -6.26
N LEU A 98 8.55 -17.48 -7.10
CA LEU A 98 9.20 -17.14 -8.36
C LEU A 98 8.22 -16.54 -9.37
N TYR A 99 7.09 -17.19 -9.62
CA TYR A 99 6.09 -16.66 -10.54
C TYR A 99 5.45 -15.36 -10.01
N LYS A 100 5.24 -15.25 -8.70
CA LYS A 100 4.82 -13.97 -8.10
C LYS A 100 5.86 -12.86 -8.34
N SER A 101 7.15 -13.17 -8.28
CA SER A 101 8.21 -12.24 -8.68
C SER A 101 8.09 -11.82 -10.15
N TYR A 102 7.83 -12.76 -11.07
CA TYR A 102 7.62 -12.43 -12.49
C TYR A 102 6.42 -11.50 -12.70
N CYS A 103 5.29 -11.77 -12.04
CA CYS A 103 4.12 -10.88 -12.11
C CYS A 103 4.42 -9.48 -11.58
N LEU A 104 5.09 -9.36 -10.44
CA LEU A 104 5.46 -8.07 -9.85
C LEU A 104 6.45 -7.30 -10.73
N ARG A 105 7.39 -8.00 -11.38
CA ARG A 105 8.29 -7.41 -12.37
C ARG A 105 7.51 -6.91 -13.58
N GLY A 106 6.55 -7.69 -14.09
CA GLY A 106 5.66 -7.29 -15.20
C GLY A 106 4.79 -6.07 -14.89
N GLN A 107 4.47 -5.84 -13.61
CA GLN A 107 3.79 -4.62 -13.12
C GLN A 107 4.76 -3.45 -12.81
N GLY A 108 6.07 -3.64 -12.98
CA GLY A 108 7.09 -2.63 -12.72
C GLY A 108 7.42 -2.40 -11.24
N HIS A 109 7.08 -3.36 -10.36
CA HIS A 109 7.39 -3.37 -8.93
C HIS A 109 8.67 -4.18 -8.63
N PHE A 110 9.80 -3.72 -9.16
CA PHE A 110 11.07 -4.44 -9.18
C PHE A 110 11.63 -4.73 -7.79
N VAL A 111 11.51 -3.79 -6.84
CA VAL A 111 11.95 -4.00 -5.45
C VAL A 111 11.17 -5.12 -4.76
N LYS A 112 9.86 -5.20 -4.98
CA LYS A 112 9.03 -6.28 -4.42
C LYS A 112 9.31 -7.61 -5.11
N ALA A 113 9.41 -7.59 -6.44
CA ALA A 113 9.79 -8.76 -7.23
C ALA A 113 11.11 -9.35 -6.71
N LEU A 114 12.16 -8.53 -6.57
CA LEU A 114 13.48 -8.98 -6.08
C LEU A 114 13.39 -9.67 -4.71
N ARG A 115 12.56 -9.16 -3.80
CA ARG A 115 12.34 -9.79 -2.49
C ARG A 115 11.72 -11.18 -2.61
N HIS A 116 10.70 -11.35 -3.46
CA HIS A 116 10.05 -12.64 -3.66
C HIS A 116 10.97 -13.63 -4.39
N TYR A 117 11.72 -13.17 -5.39
CA TYR A 117 12.73 -13.98 -6.06
C TYR A 117 13.80 -14.50 -5.08
N LEU A 118 14.34 -13.64 -4.22
CA LEU A 118 15.34 -14.08 -3.23
C LEU A 118 14.76 -15.11 -2.25
N ARG A 119 13.49 -14.96 -1.84
CA ARG A 119 12.80 -15.98 -1.04
C ARG A 119 12.59 -17.30 -1.80
N ALA A 120 12.33 -17.23 -3.10
CA ALA A 120 12.20 -18.42 -3.94
C ALA A 120 13.51 -19.21 -3.97
N VAL A 121 14.64 -18.53 -4.19
CA VAL A 121 15.99 -19.13 -4.21
C VAL A 121 16.41 -19.64 -2.83
N ASP A 122 16.02 -18.95 -1.75
CA ASP A 122 16.25 -19.42 -0.38
C ASP A 122 15.47 -20.70 -0.05
N ALA A 123 14.24 -20.82 -0.57
CA ALA A 123 13.42 -22.01 -0.39
C ALA A 123 13.88 -23.19 -1.26
N ASP A 124 14.29 -22.91 -2.50
CA ASP A 124 14.75 -23.91 -3.46
C ASP A 124 15.89 -23.30 -4.30
N GLY A 125 17.12 -23.72 -3.98
CA GLY A 125 18.33 -23.23 -4.64
C GLY A 125 18.41 -23.56 -6.13
N SER A 126 17.64 -24.55 -6.61
CA SER A 126 17.58 -24.91 -8.04
C SER A 126 16.91 -23.82 -8.89
N LEU A 127 16.07 -22.97 -8.29
CA LEU A 127 15.37 -21.86 -8.95
C LEU A 127 16.27 -20.66 -9.26
N LYS A 128 17.57 -20.75 -8.92
CA LYS A 128 18.52 -19.67 -9.09
C LYS A 128 18.85 -19.42 -10.57
N ASP A 129 18.13 -18.46 -11.15
CA ASP A 129 18.49 -17.86 -12.44
C ASP A 129 19.38 -16.61 -12.25
N LEU A 130 20.67 -16.73 -12.58
CA LEU A 130 21.65 -15.65 -12.44
C LEU A 130 21.37 -14.44 -13.35
N GLU A 131 20.83 -14.66 -14.54
CA GLU A 131 20.56 -13.59 -15.51
C GLU A 131 19.32 -12.80 -15.09
N TYR A 132 18.25 -13.50 -14.73
CA TYR A 132 17.07 -12.89 -14.15
C TYR A 132 17.41 -12.11 -12.88
N HIS A 133 18.24 -12.67 -11.98
CA HIS A 133 18.68 -11.98 -10.77
C HIS A 133 19.43 -10.68 -11.08
N LYS A 134 20.42 -10.71 -11.98
CA LYS A 134 21.19 -9.52 -12.38
C LYS A 134 20.29 -8.44 -12.97
N SER A 135 19.41 -8.83 -13.90
CA SER A 135 18.47 -7.92 -14.55
C SER A 135 17.52 -7.29 -13.53
N LEU A 136 16.89 -8.11 -12.69
CA LEU A 136 15.96 -7.64 -11.66
C LEU A 136 16.64 -6.80 -10.58
N LEU A 137 17.88 -7.13 -10.22
CA LEU A 137 18.69 -6.34 -9.29
C LEU A 137 19.02 -4.97 -9.87
N HIS A 138 19.37 -4.89 -11.16
CA HIS A 138 19.57 -3.62 -11.85
C HIS A 138 18.30 -2.78 -11.88
N GLU A 139 17.17 -3.36 -12.30
CA GLU A 139 15.86 -2.68 -12.31
C GLU A 139 15.41 -2.23 -10.91
N ALA A 140 15.64 -3.07 -9.90
CA ALA A 140 15.34 -2.73 -8.51
C ALA A 140 16.28 -1.64 -7.97
N ASN A 141 17.55 -1.63 -8.37
CA ASN A 141 18.50 -0.59 -8.01
C ASN A 141 18.17 0.72 -8.73
N ASP A 142 17.67 0.70 -9.96
CA ASP A 142 17.18 1.88 -10.66
C ASP A 142 15.87 2.41 -10.04
N GLU A 143 14.93 1.51 -9.70
CA GLU A 143 13.75 1.88 -8.91
C GLU A 143 14.15 2.52 -7.58
N ARG A 144 15.17 1.96 -6.91
CA ARG A 144 15.74 2.52 -5.68
C ARG A 144 16.50 3.82 -5.93
N SER A 145 17.19 4.01 -7.05
CA SER A 145 17.98 5.21 -7.37
C SER A 145 17.09 6.44 -7.58
N SER A 146 15.83 6.22 -8.00
CA SER A 146 14.79 7.25 -8.08
C SER A 146 14.24 7.72 -6.72
N PHE A 147 14.61 7.06 -5.62
CA PHE A 147 14.10 7.30 -4.27
C PHE A 147 14.90 8.35 -3.47
N PRO A 148 16.26 8.37 -3.49
CA PRO A 148 17.08 9.35 -2.78
C PRO A 148 16.84 10.78 -3.21
N LYS A 149 16.78 11.10 -4.51
CA LYS A 149 16.70 12.51 -4.97
C LYS A 149 15.36 13.16 -4.65
N LEU A 150 14.26 12.43 -4.87
CA LEU A 150 12.92 12.86 -4.46
C LEU A 150 12.87 13.11 -2.95
N LYS A 151 13.36 12.14 -2.17
CA LYS A 151 13.33 12.20 -0.70
C LYS A 151 14.27 13.27 -0.14
N LEU A 152 15.44 13.45 -0.72
CA LEU A 152 16.42 14.49 -0.36
C LEU A 152 15.84 15.88 -0.61
N ASN A 153 15.19 16.11 -1.76
CA ASN A 153 14.54 17.39 -2.05
C ASN A 153 13.35 17.65 -1.12
N ILE A 154 12.57 16.63 -0.75
CA ILE A 154 11.51 16.76 0.25
C ILE A 154 12.11 17.14 1.62
N TYR A 155 13.18 16.47 2.05
CA TYR A 155 13.83 16.78 3.32
C TYR A 155 14.48 18.15 3.35
N ALA A 156 15.15 18.56 2.28
CA ALA A 156 15.65 19.92 2.13
C ALA A 156 14.51 20.93 2.23
N GLY A 157 13.37 20.65 1.58
CA GLY A 157 12.17 21.49 1.69
C GLY A 157 11.61 21.59 3.11
N ASP A 158 11.51 20.45 3.82
CA ASP A 158 11.04 20.39 5.20
C ASP A 158 12.00 21.14 6.16
N GLU A 159 13.30 21.03 5.92
CA GLU A 159 14.36 21.70 6.70
C GLU A 159 14.33 23.22 6.51
N HIS A 160 14.25 23.70 5.26
CA HIS A 160 14.07 25.12 4.94
C HIS A 160 12.76 25.65 5.53
N PHE A 161 11.67 24.88 5.44
CA PHE A 161 10.39 25.26 6.02
C PHE A 161 10.48 25.42 7.55
N ALA A 162 11.17 24.50 8.24
CA ALA A 162 11.37 24.57 9.69
C ALA A 162 12.22 25.78 10.12
N ARG A 163 13.12 26.26 9.25
CA ARG A 163 13.91 27.50 9.46
C ARG A 163 13.13 28.79 9.13
N GLY A 164 11.92 28.68 8.58
CA GLY A 164 11.17 29.82 8.07
C GLY A 164 11.62 30.33 6.69
N GLU A 165 12.50 29.59 6.02
CA GLU A 165 13.02 29.89 4.68
C GLU A 165 12.04 29.39 3.61
N TYR A 166 10.83 29.94 3.60
CA TYR A 166 9.71 29.38 2.83
C TYR A 166 9.94 29.38 1.31
N GLN A 167 10.66 30.37 0.78
CA GLN A 167 11.00 30.41 -0.66
C GLN A 167 11.93 29.25 -1.05
N SER A 168 12.97 28.98 -0.25
CA SER A 168 13.88 27.85 -0.45
C SER A 168 13.18 26.50 -0.23
N ALA A 169 12.18 26.46 0.67
CA ALA A 169 11.33 25.29 0.82
C ALA A 169 10.53 25.00 -0.46
N ILE A 170 9.91 26.02 -1.06
CA ILE A 170 9.17 25.93 -2.32
C ILE A 170 10.07 25.42 -3.44
N GLU A 171 11.26 26.00 -3.62
CA GLU A 171 12.23 25.55 -4.62
C GLU A 171 12.61 24.08 -4.46
N SER A 172 12.77 23.63 -3.21
CA SER A 172 13.09 22.24 -2.89
C SER A 172 11.91 21.30 -3.19
N TYR A 173 10.68 21.71 -2.85
CA TYR A 173 9.48 20.96 -3.23
C TYR A 173 9.28 20.93 -4.75
N ASP A 174 9.62 21.99 -5.48
CA ASP A 174 9.58 22.00 -6.95
C ASP A 174 10.61 21.05 -7.55
N LYS A 175 11.84 21.02 -7.01
CA LYS A 175 12.85 20.00 -7.38
C LYS A 175 12.33 18.58 -7.09
N ALA A 176 11.58 18.37 -5.99
CA ALA A 176 10.94 17.09 -5.70
C ALA A 176 9.83 16.76 -6.73
N LEU A 177 8.98 17.72 -7.11
CA LEU A 177 7.91 17.53 -8.10
C LEU A 177 8.46 17.26 -9.52
N MET A 178 9.59 17.87 -9.87
CA MET A 178 10.30 17.63 -11.14
C MET A 178 11.08 16.31 -11.15
N SER A 179 11.33 15.69 -9.99
CA SER A 179 12.10 14.45 -9.93
C SER A 179 11.32 13.30 -10.57
N PRO A 180 11.90 12.58 -11.56
CA PRO A 180 11.28 11.39 -12.12
C PRO A 180 11.27 10.29 -11.06
N SER A 181 10.08 9.87 -10.63
CA SER A 181 9.93 8.79 -9.66
C SER A 181 8.56 8.13 -9.79
N LYS A 182 8.54 6.79 -9.81
CA LYS A 182 7.31 5.99 -9.80
C LYS A 182 6.49 6.17 -8.51
N PHE A 183 7.12 6.67 -7.44
CA PHE A 183 6.46 6.92 -6.16
C PHE A 183 5.82 8.31 -6.07
N LYS A 184 6.18 9.23 -6.99
CA LYS A 184 5.68 10.61 -6.97
C LYS A 184 4.16 10.66 -6.92
N GLN A 185 3.48 9.85 -7.73
CA GLN A 185 2.01 9.85 -7.77
C GLN A 185 1.37 9.51 -6.41
N LYS A 186 1.98 8.59 -5.63
CA LYS A 186 1.46 8.18 -4.31
C LYS A 186 1.62 9.26 -3.24
N ILE A 187 2.57 10.17 -3.40
CA ILE A 187 2.86 11.23 -2.43
C ILE A 187 2.53 12.63 -2.99
N LEU A 188 2.00 12.71 -4.21
CA LEU A 188 1.81 13.96 -4.94
C LEU A 188 0.92 14.93 -4.17
N SER A 189 -0.23 14.46 -3.67
CA SER A 189 -1.12 15.27 -2.82
C SER A 189 -0.41 15.80 -1.57
N LYS A 190 0.35 14.95 -0.85
CA LYS A 190 1.11 15.38 0.33
C LYS A 190 2.20 16.40 0.00
N LEU A 191 2.88 16.24 -1.13
CA LEU A 191 3.94 17.14 -1.58
C LEU A 191 3.37 18.49 -2.03
N LEU A 192 2.24 18.49 -2.74
CA LEU A 192 1.50 19.69 -3.10
C LEU A 192 1.00 20.43 -1.87
N ASN A 193 0.50 19.71 -0.86
CA ASN A 193 0.10 20.28 0.44
C ASN A 193 1.28 20.95 1.16
N LYS A 194 2.47 20.33 1.17
CA LYS A 194 3.69 20.93 1.74
C LYS A 194 4.09 22.22 1.01
N LYS A 195 4.04 22.21 -0.32
CA LYS A 195 4.31 23.40 -1.14
C LYS A 195 3.28 24.50 -0.88
N ALA A 196 1.99 24.16 -0.85
CA ALA A 196 0.90 25.08 -0.57
C ALA A 196 1.04 25.73 0.82
N MET A 197 1.45 24.96 1.83
CA MET A 197 1.71 25.47 3.16
C MET A 197 2.88 26.47 3.19
N ALA A 198 3.93 26.25 2.38
CA ALA A 198 5.02 27.22 2.26
C ALA A 198 4.55 28.54 1.62
N TYR A 199 3.70 28.49 0.58
CA TYR A 199 3.06 29.67 0.02
C TYR A 199 2.13 30.38 1.02
N LEU A 200 1.34 29.64 1.80
CA LEU A 200 0.52 30.19 2.88
C LEU A 200 1.35 30.98 3.89
N LYS A 201 2.54 30.48 4.27
CA LYS A 201 3.45 31.17 5.18
C LYS A 201 4.04 32.45 4.58
N LEU A 202 4.19 32.51 3.26
CA LEU A 202 4.55 33.71 2.51
C LEU A 202 3.37 34.66 2.26
N LYS A 203 2.14 34.28 2.65
CA LYS A 203 0.88 34.98 2.32
C LYS A 203 0.60 35.07 0.81
N ASP A 204 1.23 34.22 0.01
CA ASP A 204 0.86 34.04 -1.40
C ASP A 204 -0.33 33.08 -1.49
N PHE A 205 -1.50 33.59 -1.16
CA PHE A 205 -2.74 32.81 -1.14
C PHE A 205 -3.12 32.30 -2.54
N SER A 206 -2.70 33.01 -3.59
CA SER A 206 -3.02 32.66 -4.98
C SER A 206 -2.30 31.40 -5.44
N GLU A 207 -1.00 31.29 -5.18
CA GLU A 207 -0.22 30.08 -5.51
C GLU A 207 -0.49 28.94 -4.53
N ALA A 208 -0.77 29.26 -3.25
CA ALA A 208 -1.21 28.28 -2.28
C ALA A 208 -2.52 27.60 -2.72
N LEU A 209 -3.52 28.38 -3.15
CA LEU A 209 -4.81 27.88 -3.62
C LEU A 209 -4.63 26.92 -4.80
N LYS A 210 -3.87 27.31 -5.83
CA LYS A 210 -3.56 26.45 -6.98
C LYS A 210 -2.92 25.12 -6.57
N CYS A 211 -2.08 25.12 -5.54
CA CYS A 211 -1.45 23.89 -5.06
C CYS A 211 -2.44 23.00 -4.30
N PHE A 212 -3.34 23.57 -3.49
CA PHE A 212 -4.38 22.80 -2.81
C PHE A 212 -5.41 22.22 -3.77
N GLU A 213 -5.86 22.98 -4.77
CA GLU A 213 -6.78 22.49 -5.81
C GLU A 213 -6.18 21.27 -6.55
N LYS A 214 -4.93 21.39 -7.01
CA LYS A 214 -4.20 20.27 -7.62
C LYS A 214 -4.02 19.08 -6.67
N SER A 215 -3.91 19.33 -5.36
CA SER A 215 -3.81 18.25 -4.37
C SER A 215 -5.13 17.50 -4.23
N LEU A 216 -6.25 18.23 -4.22
CA LEU A 216 -7.61 17.69 -4.16
C LEU A 216 -7.99 16.92 -5.42
N ASP A 217 -7.53 17.36 -6.60
CA ASP A 217 -7.68 16.61 -7.86
C ASP A 217 -7.02 15.23 -7.81
N VAL A 218 -5.93 15.09 -7.04
CA VAL A 218 -5.20 13.82 -6.90
C VAL A 218 -5.83 12.94 -5.82
N SER A 219 -6.15 13.53 -4.68
CA SER A 219 -6.75 12.82 -3.54
C SER A 219 -7.43 13.81 -2.61
N GLU A 220 -8.74 13.64 -2.43
CA GLU A 220 -9.49 14.38 -1.43
C GLU A 220 -8.96 14.09 -0.01
N ASN A 221 -8.71 15.15 0.77
CA ASN A 221 -8.26 15.07 2.16
C ASN A 221 -8.55 16.37 2.92
N ASP A 222 -8.95 16.26 4.19
CA ASP A 222 -9.34 17.39 5.03
C ASP A 222 -8.27 18.48 5.14
N TYR A 223 -6.98 18.12 5.12
CA TYR A 223 -5.89 19.10 5.19
C TYR A 223 -5.87 20.03 3.98
N ALA A 224 -6.06 19.47 2.78
CA ALA A 224 -6.11 20.27 1.56
C ALA A 224 -7.40 21.09 1.47
N VAL A 225 -8.55 20.53 1.86
CA VAL A 225 -9.82 21.28 1.91
C VAL A 225 -9.74 22.44 2.90
N PHE A 226 -9.15 22.22 4.08
CA PHE A 226 -8.89 23.29 5.04
C PHE A 226 -7.99 24.37 4.43
N GLY A 227 -6.84 23.98 3.87
CA GLY A 227 -5.90 24.91 3.27
C GLY A 227 -6.50 25.74 2.12
N GLU A 228 -7.27 25.09 1.25
CA GLU A 228 -8.03 25.72 0.16
C GLU A 228 -9.03 26.76 0.71
N GLY A 229 -9.82 26.38 1.72
CA GLY A 229 -10.81 27.28 2.32
C GLY A 229 -10.16 28.48 3.00
N ILE A 230 -9.02 28.31 3.67
CA ILE A 230 -8.25 29.44 4.20
C ILE A 230 -7.77 30.36 3.06
N CYS A 231 -7.25 29.82 1.95
CA CYS A 231 -6.81 30.66 0.83
C CYS A 231 -7.98 31.43 0.21
N ARG A 232 -9.13 30.77 0.00
CA ARG A 232 -10.33 31.39 -0.55
C ARG A 232 -10.87 32.50 0.35
N TYR A 233 -10.89 32.28 1.67
CA TYR A 233 -11.25 33.30 2.66
C TYR A 233 -10.37 34.55 2.55
N GLU A 234 -9.04 34.37 2.57
CA GLU A 234 -8.08 35.48 2.50
C GLU A 234 -8.13 36.23 1.15
N LEU A 235 -8.58 35.55 0.09
CA LEU A 235 -8.77 36.12 -1.25
C LEU A 235 -10.19 36.70 -1.46
N ASN A 236 -11.08 36.65 -0.47
CA ASN A 236 -12.51 37.01 -0.59
C ASN A 236 -13.24 36.26 -1.72
N LEU A 237 -12.96 34.96 -1.85
CA LEU A 237 -13.62 34.05 -2.79
C LEU A 237 -14.62 33.15 -2.06
N ASP A 238 -15.57 32.59 -2.81
CA ASP A 238 -16.52 31.61 -2.29
C ASP A 238 -15.78 30.37 -1.77
N ILE A 239 -16.08 29.97 -0.53
CA ILE A 239 -15.48 28.80 0.12
C ILE A 239 -16.32 27.55 -0.17
N ASP A 240 -15.64 26.44 -0.48
CA ASP A 240 -16.29 25.15 -0.66
C ASP A 240 -17.01 24.70 0.64
N PRO A 241 -18.29 24.28 0.58
CA PRO A 241 -19.03 23.80 1.75
C PRO A 241 -18.33 22.68 2.53
N LYS A 242 -17.47 21.87 1.90
CA LYS A 242 -16.66 20.82 2.54
C LYS A 242 -15.74 21.39 3.62
N PHE A 243 -15.32 22.65 3.50
CA PHE A 243 -14.52 23.36 4.51
C PHE A 243 -15.19 23.32 5.89
N ARG A 244 -16.52 23.27 5.97
CA ARG A 244 -17.26 23.26 7.24
C ARG A 244 -17.12 21.95 8.00
N GLY A 245 -16.77 20.86 7.30
CA GLY A 245 -16.76 19.49 7.83
C GLY A 245 -15.38 18.89 8.07
N CYS A 246 -14.30 19.64 7.86
CA CYS A 246 -12.93 19.14 8.08
C CYS A 246 -12.68 18.90 9.57
N LEU A 247 -12.35 17.67 9.95
CA LEU A 247 -12.01 17.30 11.34
C LEU A 247 -10.68 16.54 11.43
N LYS A 248 -10.15 16.02 10.31
CA LYS A 248 -8.86 15.32 10.24
C LYS A 248 -7.70 16.28 9.97
N ILE A 249 -7.65 17.38 10.70
CA ILE A 249 -6.59 18.40 10.63
C ILE A 249 -6.01 18.67 12.03
N SER A 250 -5.00 19.53 12.15
CA SER A 250 -4.44 19.85 13.47
C SER A 250 -5.46 20.61 14.32
N LYS A 251 -5.33 20.56 15.65
CA LYS A 251 -6.22 21.32 16.56
C LYS A 251 -6.14 22.83 16.32
N ALA A 252 -4.94 23.33 16.02
CA ALA A 252 -4.74 24.75 15.68
C ALA A 252 -5.48 25.11 14.39
N ASP A 253 -5.45 24.20 13.40
CA ASP A 253 -6.18 24.38 12.14
C ASP A 253 -7.70 24.33 12.36
N MET A 254 -8.21 23.40 13.17
CA MET A 254 -9.65 23.37 13.54
C MET A 254 -10.09 24.65 14.25
N LEU A 255 -9.25 25.22 15.14
CA LEU A 255 -9.55 26.50 15.77
C LEU A 255 -9.61 27.62 14.73
N LYS A 256 -8.64 27.67 13.81
CA LYS A 256 -8.64 28.66 12.71
C LYS A 256 -9.87 28.50 11.82
N GLN A 257 -10.26 27.27 11.51
CA GLN A 257 -11.44 26.94 10.72
C GLN A 257 -12.71 27.48 11.41
N ALA A 258 -12.88 27.25 12.71
CA ALA A 258 -14.02 27.76 13.46
C ALA A 258 -14.08 29.30 13.46
N LEU A 259 -12.95 29.98 13.63
CA LEU A 259 -12.89 31.44 13.57
C LEU A 259 -13.31 32.00 12.20
N VAL A 260 -12.84 31.37 11.12
CA VAL A 260 -13.25 31.74 9.75
C VAL A 260 -14.74 31.53 9.55
N LEU A 261 -15.30 30.42 10.03
CA LEU A 261 -16.73 30.14 9.92
C LEU A 261 -17.58 31.15 10.72
N GLU A 262 -17.13 31.56 11.90
CA GLU A 262 -17.80 32.60 12.69
C GLU A 262 -17.83 33.94 11.95
N ASP A 263 -16.70 34.35 11.38
CA ASP A 263 -16.60 35.60 10.61
C ASP A 263 -17.51 35.61 9.38
N MET A 264 -17.68 34.46 8.74
CA MET A 264 -18.61 34.27 7.62
C MET A 264 -20.08 34.12 8.03
N GLY A 265 -20.39 34.11 9.33
CA GLY A 265 -21.75 33.93 9.85
C GLY A 265 -22.24 32.49 9.96
N TYR A 266 -21.39 31.48 9.71
CA TYR A 266 -21.70 30.06 9.93
C TYR A 266 -21.51 29.65 11.39
N ARG A 267 -22.27 30.31 12.29
CA ARG A 267 -22.15 30.14 13.75
C ARG A 267 -22.38 28.71 14.22
N GLU A 268 -23.34 28.00 13.63
CA GLU A 268 -23.64 26.62 14.02
C GLU A 268 -22.48 25.67 13.72
N ASP A 269 -21.87 25.78 12.53
CA ASP A 269 -20.72 24.97 12.13
C ASP A 269 -19.48 25.32 12.96
N SER A 270 -19.25 26.61 13.23
CA SER A 270 -18.19 27.10 14.12
C SER A 270 -18.33 26.48 15.52
N MET A 271 -19.51 26.62 16.14
CA MET A 271 -19.80 26.07 17.47
C MET A 271 -19.66 24.54 17.51
N ARG A 272 -20.04 23.85 16.43
CA ARG A 272 -19.85 22.40 16.32
C ARG A 272 -18.38 22.02 16.40
N ILE A 273 -17.49 22.71 15.67
CA ILE A 273 -16.04 22.43 15.71
C ILE A 273 -15.46 22.79 17.08
N LEU A 274 -15.87 23.91 17.68
CA LEU A 274 -15.43 24.30 19.02
C LEU A 274 -15.86 23.30 20.09
N ASN A 275 -17.10 22.79 20.02
CA ASN A 275 -17.58 21.73 20.90
C ASN A 275 -16.80 20.43 20.67
N PHE A 276 -16.52 20.07 19.42
CA PHE A 276 -15.69 18.90 19.09
C PHE A 276 -14.28 19.01 19.69
N LEU A 277 -13.64 20.18 19.58
CA LEU A 277 -12.34 20.46 20.19
C LEU A 277 -12.39 20.37 21.72
N ARG A 278 -13.44 20.93 22.33
CA ARG A 278 -13.68 20.92 23.79
C ARG A 278 -13.86 19.51 24.32
N GLU A 279 -14.66 18.69 23.65
CA GLU A 279 -15.01 17.32 24.06
C GLU A 279 -13.87 16.34 23.84
N ASN A 280 -13.03 16.56 22.82
CA ASN A 280 -11.97 15.63 22.46
C ASN A 280 -10.59 16.02 23.00
N HIS A 281 -10.39 17.17 23.65
CA HIS A 281 -9.25 17.40 24.55
C HIS A 281 -9.37 18.68 25.38
N PHE A 282 -9.50 18.49 26.70
CA PHE A 282 -8.83 19.33 27.69
C PHE A 282 -8.08 18.39 28.66
N ARG A 283 -6.75 18.47 28.70
CA ARG A 283 -6.06 18.18 29.97
C ARG A 283 -6.42 19.34 30.88
N LYS A 284 -6.91 19.01 32.07
CA LYS A 284 -7.47 19.93 33.07
C LYS A 284 -6.43 20.80 33.77
N ASP A 285 -5.20 20.91 33.23
CA ASP A 285 -4.03 21.36 34.02
C ASP A 285 -3.35 22.65 33.53
N GLU A 286 -4.02 23.51 32.76
CA GLU A 286 -3.54 24.90 32.57
C GLU A 286 -4.64 25.97 32.70
N LEU A 287 -5.81 25.62 33.25
CA LEU A 287 -6.88 26.58 33.50
C LEU A 287 -7.60 26.42 34.86
N TYR A 288 -7.07 25.61 35.79
CA TYR A 288 -7.69 25.39 37.11
C TYR A 288 -6.89 25.85 38.34
N GLU A 289 -5.62 26.26 38.22
CA GLU A 289 -4.90 26.87 39.37
C GLU A 289 -5.15 28.39 39.53
N LYS A 290 -5.70 29.09 38.52
CA LYS A 290 -6.00 30.54 38.65
C LYS A 290 -7.45 30.89 38.98
N MET A 291 -8.34 29.90 39.07
CA MET A 291 -9.74 30.11 39.51
C MET A 291 -10.02 29.55 40.91
N ALA A 292 -9.11 28.76 41.49
CA ALA A 292 -9.19 28.31 42.89
C ALA A 292 -8.66 29.35 43.89
N ASP A 293 -7.70 30.20 43.49
CA ASP A 293 -7.20 31.32 44.31
C ASP A 293 -8.08 32.59 44.26
N ALA A 294 -9.18 32.56 43.50
CA ALA A 294 -10.12 33.69 43.37
C ALA A 294 -11.47 33.46 44.06
N ILE A 295 -11.66 32.27 44.67
CA ILE A 295 -12.86 31.92 45.47
C ILE A 295 -12.44 31.38 46.86
N GLY A 296 -11.24 31.78 47.31
CA GLY A 296 -10.80 31.69 48.71
C GLY A 296 -10.85 33.04 49.38
#